data_AF-A0A520ESK1-F1
#
_entry.id   AF-A0A520ESK1-F1
#
_cell.length_a   1.000
_cell.length_b   1.000
_cell.length_c   1.000
_cell.angle_alpha   90.00
_cell.angle_beta   90.00
_cell.angle_gamma   90.00
#
_symmetry.space_group_name_H-M   'P 1'
#
loop_
_entity.id
_entity.type
_entity.pdbx_description
1 polymer ?
#
loop_
_entity_poly.entity_id
_entity_poly.type
_entity_poly.pdbx_seq_one_letter_code
_entity_poly.pdbx_strand_id
1 'polypeptide(L)'
;MTAPTAGSDTTLLARYANALTGLAAGDAWGYQVEFTSYTRMPAYPVAPPAVRWVISDDTQMTIALHGALAEVSDFGDIEAVADAITRQFLLWQVDPDNTRAPGRTCMTSLRNLRAGARWYDTDGALESAGCGAVMRLAPTAFAPDLYWLGLTALQAVITHKHPRAVVPALLLADATRHAPAQRGRFLEHALTTAAQIYNGTSTWTEDPYLRDVLAPITGDVPSYLVQGLNDGTADILTAAAGRLDQLRPLPPAEFGDPCAGIGEGWESASAVALALLVADLATTSDNDPAAAALTGPDALAWAATSNGDSDSIACIAGGLIGSAHPENGYWAGAGLTPTFEPRYAEEIMAAASRLPVG
;
A
#
# COMPACT_ATOMS: atom_id res chain seq x y z
N MET A 1 14.84 -20.78 -17.07
CA MET A 1 15.05 -19.37 -16.71
C MET A 1 15.45 -18.62 -17.96
N THR A 2 14.48 -18.08 -18.69
CA THR A 2 14.73 -17.12 -19.75
C THR A 2 15.12 -15.81 -19.10
N ALA A 3 16.27 -15.24 -19.47
CA ALA A 3 16.68 -13.91 -18.99
C ALA A 3 15.54 -12.90 -19.21
N PRO A 4 15.32 -11.95 -18.29
CA PRO A 4 14.37 -10.86 -18.52
C PRO A 4 14.77 -10.15 -19.81
N THR A 5 13.84 -9.99 -20.73
CA THR A 5 14.09 -9.20 -21.94
C THR A 5 14.18 -7.74 -21.49
N ALA A 6 15.19 -6.98 -21.92
CA ALA A 6 15.42 -5.60 -21.45
C ALA A 6 14.19 -4.63 -21.52
N GLY A 7 13.16 -4.98 -22.30
CA GLY A 7 11.86 -4.29 -22.31
C GLY A 7 10.97 -4.54 -21.09
N SER A 8 11.07 -5.70 -20.41
CA SER A 8 10.31 -5.99 -19.19
C SER A 8 10.79 -5.14 -18.01
N ASP A 9 12.10 -4.99 -17.85
CA ASP A 9 12.68 -4.30 -16.70
C ASP A 9 12.47 -2.79 -16.79
N THR A 10 12.55 -2.22 -18.00
CA THR A 10 12.23 -0.82 -18.25
C THR A 10 10.76 -0.52 -17.92
N THR A 11 9.86 -1.43 -18.28
CA THR A 11 8.43 -1.30 -17.97
C THR A 11 8.15 -1.44 -16.49
N LEU A 12 8.80 -2.41 -15.83
CA LEU A 12 8.65 -2.63 -14.39
C LEU A 12 9.18 -1.44 -13.58
N LEU A 13 10.31 -0.86 -14.01
CA LEU A 13 10.86 0.36 -13.41
C LEU A 13 9.93 1.57 -13.61
N ALA A 14 9.36 1.75 -14.80
CA ALA A 14 8.39 2.82 -15.06
C ALA A 14 7.15 2.68 -14.15
N ARG A 15 6.61 1.47 -14.00
CA ARG A 15 5.50 1.19 -13.08
C ARG A 15 5.87 1.49 -11.63
N TYR A 16 7.08 1.12 -11.21
CA TYR A 16 7.54 1.41 -9.85
C TYR A 16 7.68 2.91 -9.60
N ALA A 17 8.27 3.64 -10.54
CA ALA A 17 8.38 5.09 -10.49
C ALA A 17 7.00 5.78 -10.46
N ASN A 18 6.04 5.29 -11.24
CA ASN A 18 4.65 5.77 -11.22
C ASN A 18 3.97 5.46 -9.88
N ALA A 19 4.19 4.28 -9.29
CA ALA A 19 3.67 3.93 -7.97
C ALA A 19 4.24 4.86 -6.89
N LEU A 20 5.56 5.07 -6.86
CA LEU A 20 6.21 5.97 -5.90
C LEU A 20 5.75 7.44 -6.05
N THR A 21 5.55 7.90 -7.29
CA THR A 21 5.04 9.26 -7.53
C THR A 21 3.59 9.38 -7.08
N GLY A 22 2.75 8.38 -7.41
CA GLY A 22 1.32 8.38 -7.09
C GLY A 22 1.06 8.29 -5.60
N LEU A 23 1.79 7.42 -4.88
CA LEU A 23 1.66 7.30 -3.44
C LEU A 23 2.11 8.57 -2.73
N ALA A 24 3.22 9.18 -3.13
CA ALA A 24 3.70 10.40 -2.49
C ALA A 24 2.78 11.60 -2.78
N ALA A 25 2.20 11.63 -3.98
CA ALA A 25 1.19 12.64 -4.33
C ALA A 25 -0.08 12.44 -3.51
N GLY A 26 -0.57 11.21 -3.40
CA GLY A 26 -1.76 10.86 -2.63
C GLY A 26 -1.60 11.20 -1.15
N ASP A 27 -0.50 10.75 -0.54
CA ASP A 27 -0.08 11.09 0.82
C ASP A 27 -0.16 12.61 1.03
N ALA A 28 0.64 13.40 0.31
CA ALA A 28 0.69 14.84 0.54
C ALA A 28 -0.64 15.56 0.28
N TRP A 29 -1.49 15.03 -0.61
CA TRP A 29 -2.81 15.57 -0.88
C TRP A 29 -3.79 15.28 0.27
N GLY A 30 -3.80 14.04 0.78
CA GLY A 30 -4.62 13.65 1.92
C GLY A 30 -4.13 14.27 3.24
N TYR A 31 -2.83 14.43 3.42
CA TYR A 31 -2.21 14.91 4.66
C TYR A 31 -2.66 16.34 4.99
N GLN A 32 -2.90 17.17 3.96
CA GLN A 32 -3.35 18.56 4.15
C GLN A 32 -4.74 18.66 4.83
N VAL A 33 -5.53 17.59 4.79
CA VAL A 33 -6.88 17.51 5.37
C VAL A 33 -7.02 16.36 6.37
N GLU A 34 -5.91 15.70 6.75
CA GLU A 34 -5.93 14.63 7.74
C GLU A 34 -6.63 15.09 9.03
N PHE A 35 -7.48 14.23 9.60
CA PHE A 35 -8.34 14.52 10.76
C PHE A 35 -9.47 15.56 10.52
N THR A 36 -9.68 15.99 9.28
CA THR A 36 -10.85 16.79 8.89
C THR A 36 -12.01 15.86 8.61
N SER A 37 -13.10 15.98 9.37
CA SER A 37 -14.30 15.19 9.09
C SER A 37 -14.89 15.58 7.74
N TYR A 38 -15.47 14.63 7.01
CA TYR A 38 -15.99 14.82 5.65
C TYR A 38 -16.94 16.02 5.53
N THR A 39 -17.83 16.23 6.50
CA THR A 39 -18.78 17.37 6.53
C THR A 39 -18.13 18.74 6.70
N ARG A 40 -16.84 18.78 7.04
CA ARG A 40 -16.02 19.99 7.23
C ARG A 40 -14.96 20.15 6.13
N MET A 41 -14.97 19.31 5.11
CA MET A 41 -14.03 19.43 4.00
C MET A 41 -14.17 20.79 3.30
N PRO A 42 -13.06 21.42 2.90
CA PRO A 42 -13.07 22.77 2.33
C PRO A 42 -13.73 22.84 0.95
N ALA A 43 -13.74 21.73 0.22
CA ALA A 43 -14.34 21.58 -1.11
C ALA A 43 -14.65 20.10 -1.37
N TYR A 44 -15.43 19.83 -2.42
CA TYR A 44 -15.65 18.47 -2.93
C TYR A 44 -15.40 18.41 -4.44
N PRO A 45 -14.41 17.61 -4.91
CA PRO A 45 -13.31 17.06 -4.11
C PRO A 45 -12.38 18.17 -3.58
N VAL A 46 -11.54 17.85 -2.60
CA VAL A 46 -10.48 18.70 -2.05
C VAL A 46 -9.46 19.02 -3.14
N ALA A 47 -9.13 20.30 -3.29
CA ALA A 47 -8.13 20.76 -4.26
C ALA A 47 -6.71 20.28 -3.90
N PRO A 48 -5.78 20.15 -4.88
CA PRO A 48 -4.40 19.76 -4.60
C PRO A 48 -3.67 20.79 -3.73
N PRO A 49 -2.61 20.39 -3.01
CA PRO A 49 -1.76 21.32 -2.27
C PRO A 49 -1.27 22.47 -3.17
N ALA A 50 -1.54 23.72 -2.74
CA ALA A 50 -1.39 24.89 -3.59
C ALA A 50 0.06 25.32 -3.86
N VAL A 51 1.01 24.97 -2.99
CA VAL A 51 2.40 25.46 -3.08
C VAL A 51 3.40 24.32 -2.92
N ARG A 52 3.32 23.57 -1.83
CA ARG A 52 4.28 22.52 -1.50
C ARG A 52 3.54 21.28 -1.02
N TRP A 53 3.95 20.14 -1.55
CA TRP A 53 3.40 18.83 -1.25
C TRP A 53 4.22 18.25 -0.11
N VAL A 54 3.71 18.41 1.10
CA VAL A 54 4.34 17.91 2.33
C VAL A 54 3.85 16.48 2.54
N ILE A 55 4.77 15.51 2.46
CA ILE A 55 4.48 14.09 2.67
C ILE A 55 4.42 13.73 4.16
N SER A 56 3.71 12.67 4.54
CA SER A 56 3.53 12.15 5.91
C SER A 56 4.42 10.91 6.17
N ASP A 57 4.17 10.18 7.26
CA ASP A 57 4.88 8.94 7.57
C ASP A 57 4.71 7.86 6.50
N ASP A 58 3.62 7.88 5.74
CA ASP A 58 3.36 7.03 4.59
C ASP A 58 4.52 6.96 3.61
N THR A 59 4.88 8.09 3.01
CA THR A 59 5.98 8.16 2.04
C THR A 59 7.32 8.00 2.74
N GLN A 60 7.50 8.55 3.95
CA GLN A 60 8.76 8.41 4.69
C GLN A 60 9.10 6.94 4.96
N MET A 61 8.12 6.16 5.45
CA MET A 61 8.29 4.74 5.70
C MET A 61 8.42 3.93 4.41
N THR A 62 7.78 4.35 3.31
CA THR A 62 7.97 3.75 1.99
C THR A 62 9.41 3.87 1.52
N ILE A 63 10.00 5.07 1.65
CA ILE A 63 11.39 5.35 1.30
C ILE A 63 12.33 4.55 2.21
N ALA A 64 12.06 4.51 3.52
CA ALA A 64 12.84 3.73 4.47
C ALA A 64 12.82 2.22 4.13
N LEU A 65 11.66 1.69 3.74
CA LEU A 65 11.53 0.30 3.29
C LEU A 65 12.29 0.04 1.98
N HIS A 66 12.20 0.93 0.99
CA HIS A 66 13.01 0.84 -0.23
C HIS A 66 14.51 0.84 0.11
N GLY A 67 14.94 1.76 0.99
CA GLY A 67 16.32 1.88 1.45
C GLY A 67 16.81 0.57 2.08
N ALA A 68 16.00 -0.06 2.93
CA ALA A 68 16.33 -1.32 3.58
C ALA A 68 16.53 -2.45 2.55
N LEU A 69 15.59 -2.60 1.61
CA LEU A 69 15.69 -3.65 0.60
C LEU A 69 16.88 -3.45 -0.33
N ALA A 70 17.27 -2.20 -0.60
CA ALA A 70 18.42 -1.90 -1.45
C ALA A 70 19.78 -2.08 -0.75
N GLU A 71 19.81 -2.30 0.57
CA GLU A 71 21.02 -2.59 1.33
C GLU A 71 21.32 -4.11 1.42
N VAL A 72 20.33 -4.95 1.14
CA VAL A 72 20.44 -6.40 1.29
C VAL A 72 20.82 -7.03 -0.04
N SER A 73 21.83 -7.89 -0.04
CA SER A 73 22.35 -8.55 -1.25
C SER A 73 21.83 -9.98 -1.46
N ASP A 74 21.16 -10.55 -0.45
CA ASP A 74 20.54 -11.87 -0.52
C ASP A 74 19.22 -11.84 0.29
N PHE A 75 18.09 -11.78 -0.41
CA PHE A 75 16.79 -11.85 0.26
C PHE A 75 16.49 -13.24 0.87
N GLY A 76 17.27 -14.29 0.57
CA GLY A 76 17.17 -15.57 1.26
C GLY A 76 17.57 -15.51 2.73
N ASP A 77 18.38 -14.52 3.14
CA ASP A 77 18.72 -14.27 4.54
C ASP A 77 17.65 -13.39 5.21
N ILE A 78 16.58 -14.03 5.67
CA ILE A 78 15.44 -13.38 6.32
C ILE A 78 15.86 -12.53 7.52
N GLU A 79 16.89 -12.96 8.28
CA GLU A 79 17.39 -12.21 9.43
C GLU A 79 18.08 -10.92 8.98
N ALA A 80 18.96 -11.00 7.97
CA ALA A 80 19.59 -9.81 7.39
C ALA A 80 18.55 -8.82 6.81
N VAL A 81 17.50 -9.32 6.17
CA VAL A 81 16.39 -8.48 5.69
C VAL A 81 15.65 -7.82 6.85
N ALA A 82 15.28 -8.58 7.87
CA ALA A 82 14.56 -8.06 9.02
C ALA A 82 15.37 -6.99 9.76
N ASP A 83 16.67 -7.20 9.89
CA ASP A 83 17.61 -6.25 10.51
C ASP A 83 17.74 -4.97 9.69
N ALA A 84 17.84 -5.07 8.36
CA ALA A 84 17.89 -3.90 7.49
C ALA A 84 16.60 -3.07 7.58
N ILE A 85 15.43 -3.71 7.52
CA ILE A 85 14.13 -3.03 7.66
C ILE A 85 14.01 -2.38 9.04
N THR A 86 14.33 -3.13 10.10
CA THR A 86 14.27 -2.61 11.48
C THR A 86 15.20 -1.41 11.65
N ARG A 87 16.44 -1.48 11.14
CA ARG A 87 17.41 -0.38 11.20
C ARG A 87 16.90 0.86 10.48
N GLN A 88 16.39 0.73 9.25
CA GLN A 88 15.86 1.88 8.50
C GLN A 88 14.63 2.49 9.18
N PHE A 89 13.72 1.68 9.71
CA PHE A 89 12.59 2.19 10.49
C PHE A 89 13.03 2.87 11.79
N LEU A 90 14.08 2.38 12.46
CA LEU A 90 14.64 3.03 13.65
C LEU A 90 15.36 4.35 13.34
N LEU A 91 16.00 4.46 12.17
CA LEU A 91 16.57 5.71 11.67
C LEU A 91 15.45 6.73 11.38
N TRP A 92 14.41 6.31 10.65
CA TRP A 92 13.20 7.10 10.45
C TRP A 92 12.56 7.53 11.78
N GLN A 93 12.51 6.63 12.78
CA GLN A 93 11.89 6.91 14.08
C GLN A 93 12.49 8.14 14.79
N VAL A 94 13.79 8.43 14.60
CA VAL A 94 14.47 9.60 15.18
C VAL A 94 14.68 10.74 14.21
N ASP A 95 14.18 10.63 12.98
CA ASP A 95 14.29 11.69 11.98
C ASP A 95 13.56 12.96 12.46
N PRO A 96 14.14 14.17 12.27
CA PRO A 96 13.48 15.41 12.66
C PRO A 96 12.14 15.63 11.95
N ASP A 97 11.93 15.05 10.77
CA ASP A 97 10.67 15.12 10.03
C ASP A 97 9.65 14.05 10.48
N ASN A 98 9.97 13.19 11.46
CA ASN A 98 9.02 12.25 12.06
C ASN A 98 8.09 12.94 13.07
N THR A 99 7.41 13.98 12.59
CA THR A 99 6.37 14.74 13.32
C THR A 99 5.08 14.80 12.51
N ARG A 100 4.96 13.97 11.48
CA ARG A 100 3.93 14.03 10.44
C ARG A 100 2.98 12.85 10.59
N ALA A 101 2.25 12.87 11.70
CA ALA A 101 1.22 11.92 12.09
C ALA A 101 1.59 10.42 12.29
N PRO A 102 2.83 10.07 12.74
CA PRO A 102 3.19 8.67 12.88
C PRO A 102 2.27 7.88 13.83
N GLY A 103 1.78 6.74 13.37
CA GLY A 103 0.87 5.89 14.11
C GLY A 103 1.45 5.37 15.45
N ARG A 104 0.64 5.40 16.52
CA ARG A 104 1.05 4.95 17.87
C ARG A 104 1.53 3.50 17.91
N THR A 105 0.92 2.63 17.12
CA THR A 105 1.30 1.22 17.04
C THR A 105 2.73 1.08 16.51
N CYS A 106 3.00 1.66 15.34
CA CYS A 106 4.33 1.64 14.73
C CYS A 106 5.39 2.18 15.71
N MET A 107 5.14 3.36 16.28
CA MET A 107 6.08 3.99 17.21
C MET A 107 6.30 3.17 18.49
N THR A 108 5.32 2.40 18.95
CA THR A 108 5.47 1.52 20.10
C THR A 108 6.27 0.27 19.75
N SER A 109 5.96 -0.39 18.63
CA SER A 109 6.73 -1.53 18.14
C SER A 109 8.20 -1.16 17.97
N LEU A 110 8.51 -0.04 17.29
CA LEU A 110 9.89 0.42 17.11
C LEU A 110 10.59 0.77 18.43
N ARG A 111 9.87 1.30 19.43
CA ARG A 111 10.43 1.50 20.78
C ARG A 111 10.82 0.16 21.43
N ASN A 112 10.00 -0.88 21.28
CA ASN A 112 10.28 -2.21 21.80
C ASN A 112 11.49 -2.84 21.11
N LEU A 113 11.57 -2.74 19.77
CA LEU A 113 12.71 -3.24 18.99
C LEU A 113 14.01 -2.52 19.36
N ARG A 114 13.95 -1.19 19.54
CA ARG A 114 15.10 -0.40 20.03
C ARG A 114 15.57 -0.85 21.41
N ALA A 115 14.67 -1.35 22.26
CA ALA A 115 15.00 -1.89 23.57
C ALA A 115 15.58 -3.31 23.52
N GLY A 116 15.68 -3.93 22.34
CA GLY A 116 16.30 -5.22 22.11
C GLY A 116 15.31 -6.38 21.96
N ALA A 117 14.00 -6.13 21.96
CA ALA A 117 13.01 -7.16 21.64
C ALA A 117 13.09 -7.52 20.15
N ARG A 118 12.88 -8.80 19.81
CA ARG A 118 12.73 -9.22 18.41
C ARG A 118 11.29 -9.00 17.97
N TRP A 119 11.06 -8.80 16.68
CA TRP A 119 9.73 -8.46 16.17
C TRP A 119 8.66 -9.49 16.49
N TYR A 120 9.01 -10.78 16.52
CA TYR A 120 8.10 -11.87 16.87
C TYR A 120 7.98 -12.14 18.38
N ASP A 121 8.81 -11.51 19.23
CA ASP A 121 8.68 -11.70 20.68
C ASP A 121 7.33 -11.13 21.16
N THR A 122 6.81 -11.64 22.29
CA THR A 122 5.52 -11.19 22.84
C THR A 122 5.51 -9.69 23.13
N ASP A 123 6.63 -9.16 23.63
CA ASP A 123 6.89 -7.75 23.92
C ASP A 123 7.56 -6.99 22.76
N GLY A 124 7.70 -7.61 21.59
CA GLY A 124 8.25 -7.02 20.37
C GLY A 124 7.25 -6.15 19.60
N ALA A 125 6.97 -6.50 18.35
CA ALA A 125 5.96 -5.81 17.55
C ALA A 125 4.56 -6.00 18.17
N LEU A 126 3.68 -5.02 18.02
CA LEU A 126 2.33 -5.09 18.59
C LEU A 126 1.37 -5.91 17.73
N GLU A 127 0.48 -6.64 18.40
CA GLU A 127 -0.72 -7.28 17.82
C GLU A 127 -1.78 -6.21 17.49
N SER A 128 -1.61 -5.48 16.40
CA SER A 128 -2.53 -4.43 15.95
C SER A 128 -2.70 -4.45 14.44
N ALA A 129 -3.90 -4.10 13.97
CA ALA A 129 -4.30 -4.10 12.56
C ALA A 129 -4.21 -2.73 11.87
N GLY A 130 -3.46 -1.77 12.42
CA GLY A 130 -3.33 -0.42 11.86
C GLY A 130 -2.85 -0.39 10.40
N CYS A 131 -3.27 0.64 9.64
CA CYS A 131 -2.93 0.84 8.22
C CYS A 131 -1.42 1.04 7.94
N GLY A 132 -0.62 1.33 8.97
CA GLY A 132 0.83 1.44 8.85
C GLY A 132 1.51 0.23 8.22
N ALA A 133 0.90 -0.96 8.31
CA ALA A 133 1.39 -2.17 7.65
C ALA A 133 1.24 -2.13 6.11
N VAL A 134 0.30 -1.34 5.58
CA VAL A 134 -0.08 -1.33 4.17
C VAL A 134 0.32 -0.06 3.42
N MET A 135 0.33 1.10 4.09
CA MET A 135 0.65 2.39 3.46
C MET A 135 2.04 2.44 2.79
N ARG A 136 2.99 1.67 3.32
CA ARG A 136 4.39 1.69 2.91
C ARG A 136 4.83 0.57 1.95
N LEU A 137 3.91 -0.32 1.57
CA LEU A 137 4.29 -1.65 1.07
C LEU A 137 4.84 -1.69 -0.36
N ALA A 138 4.68 -0.61 -1.14
CA ALA A 138 4.98 -0.62 -2.57
C ALA A 138 6.34 -1.27 -2.94
N PRO A 139 7.46 -1.04 -2.23
CA PRO A 139 8.73 -1.70 -2.53
C PRO A 139 8.65 -3.24 -2.53
N THR A 140 7.93 -3.87 -1.59
CA THR A 140 7.89 -5.34 -1.52
C THR A 140 7.07 -5.94 -2.66
N ALA A 141 6.04 -5.24 -3.14
CA ALA A 141 5.25 -5.67 -4.31
C ALA A 141 6.06 -5.70 -5.62
N PHE A 142 7.16 -4.94 -5.69
CA PHE A 142 8.08 -4.88 -6.83
C PHE A 142 9.37 -5.70 -6.64
N ALA A 143 9.51 -6.42 -5.52
CA ALA A 143 10.63 -7.33 -5.28
C ALA A 143 10.57 -8.55 -6.23
N PRO A 144 11.67 -9.34 -6.35
CA PRO A 144 11.70 -10.51 -7.22
C PRO A 144 10.60 -11.54 -6.89
N ASP A 145 10.18 -12.30 -7.91
CA ASP A 145 9.05 -13.24 -7.84
C ASP A 145 9.13 -14.23 -6.66
N LEU A 146 10.35 -14.65 -6.29
CA LEU A 146 10.56 -15.61 -5.21
C LEU A 146 10.30 -15.04 -3.80
N TYR A 147 10.35 -13.71 -3.65
CA TYR A 147 10.46 -13.09 -2.32
C TYR A 147 9.32 -12.12 -1.99
N TRP A 148 8.61 -11.56 -2.98
CA TRP A 148 7.67 -10.45 -2.79
C TRP A 148 6.60 -10.74 -1.71
N LEU A 149 6.08 -11.95 -1.66
CA LEU A 149 5.00 -12.33 -0.73
C LEU A 149 5.51 -12.38 0.71
N GLY A 150 6.62 -13.09 0.97
CA GLY A 150 7.24 -13.13 2.29
C GLY A 150 7.82 -11.80 2.73
N LEU A 151 8.41 -10.99 1.82
CA LEU A 151 8.89 -9.65 2.15
C LEU A 151 7.73 -8.72 2.55
N THR A 152 6.58 -8.85 1.90
CA THR A 152 5.37 -8.11 2.26
C THR A 152 4.86 -8.49 3.64
N ALA A 153 4.87 -9.79 3.99
CA ALA A 153 4.55 -10.22 5.34
C ALA A 153 5.57 -9.70 6.37
N LEU A 154 6.88 -9.84 6.08
CA LEU A 154 7.96 -9.47 6.98
C LEU A 154 7.91 -7.97 7.34
N GLN A 155 7.77 -7.09 6.36
CA GLN A 155 7.71 -5.64 6.63
C GLN A 155 6.47 -5.27 7.47
N ALA A 156 5.36 -6.00 7.33
CA ALA A 156 4.16 -5.78 8.12
C ALA A 156 4.39 -6.19 9.58
N VAL A 157 4.82 -7.45 9.80
CA VAL A 157 4.94 -8.04 11.14
C VAL A 157 6.03 -7.39 12.00
N ILE A 158 7.02 -6.72 11.41
CA ILE A 158 8.01 -5.92 12.15
C ILE A 158 7.36 -4.83 13.01
N THR A 159 6.15 -4.37 12.66
CA THR A 159 5.44 -3.36 13.45
C THR A 159 4.00 -3.72 13.82
N HIS A 160 3.34 -4.56 13.02
CA HIS A 160 1.94 -4.92 13.12
C HIS A 160 1.80 -6.44 12.88
N LYS A 161 1.96 -7.25 13.94
CA LYS A 161 2.02 -8.72 13.81
C LYS A 161 0.65 -9.42 13.70
N HIS A 162 -0.43 -8.64 13.81
CA HIS A 162 -1.80 -9.16 13.75
C HIS A 162 -2.15 -9.70 12.35
N PRO A 163 -2.83 -10.86 12.21
CA PRO A 163 -3.24 -11.40 10.91
C PRO A 163 -4.05 -10.42 10.04
N ARG A 164 -4.94 -9.62 10.67
CA ARG A 164 -5.71 -8.55 10.01
C ARG A 164 -4.84 -7.39 9.49
N ALA A 165 -3.59 -7.25 9.91
CA ALA A 165 -2.64 -6.32 9.27
C ALA A 165 -1.97 -6.98 8.06
N VAL A 166 -1.54 -8.24 8.22
CA VAL A 166 -0.73 -8.95 7.24
C VAL A 166 -1.54 -9.37 6.02
N VAL A 167 -2.74 -9.92 6.21
CA VAL A 167 -3.54 -10.43 5.08
C VAL A 167 -3.95 -9.32 4.10
N PRO A 168 -4.45 -8.15 4.54
CA PRO A 168 -4.64 -7.01 3.63
C PRO A 168 -3.36 -6.53 2.95
N ALA A 169 -2.20 -6.57 3.63
CA ALA A 169 -0.93 -6.23 3.01
C ALA A 169 -0.58 -7.17 1.86
N LEU A 170 -0.79 -8.48 2.03
CA LEU A 170 -0.60 -9.46 0.95
C LEU A 170 -1.56 -9.23 -0.22
N LEU A 171 -2.84 -8.94 0.06
CA LEU A 171 -3.84 -8.63 -0.96
C LEU A 171 -3.50 -7.37 -1.76
N LEU A 172 -3.05 -6.31 -1.09
CA LEU A 172 -2.65 -5.08 -1.75
C LEU A 172 -1.33 -5.24 -2.53
N ALA A 173 -0.38 -6.02 -2.02
CA ALA A 173 0.84 -6.33 -2.76
C ALA A 173 0.55 -7.14 -4.03
N ASP A 174 -0.37 -8.10 -3.96
CA ASP A 174 -0.84 -8.86 -5.12
C ASP A 174 -1.52 -7.95 -6.15
N ALA A 175 -2.43 -7.08 -5.70
CA ALA A 175 -3.10 -6.09 -6.55
C ALA A 175 -2.09 -5.16 -7.24
N THR A 176 -1.11 -4.65 -6.49
CA THR A 176 -0.05 -3.75 -7.00
C THR A 176 0.84 -4.46 -8.03
N ARG A 177 1.26 -5.70 -7.73
CA ARG A 177 2.14 -6.49 -8.61
C ARG A 177 1.46 -6.79 -9.94
N HIS A 178 0.18 -7.15 -9.90
CA HIS A 178 -0.60 -7.56 -11.07
C HIS A 178 -1.45 -6.43 -11.66
N ALA A 179 -1.28 -5.20 -11.20
CA ALA A 179 -2.17 -4.08 -11.48
C ALA A 179 -2.51 -3.85 -12.97
N PRO A 180 -1.56 -3.94 -13.93
CA PRO A 180 -1.89 -3.78 -15.34
C PRO A 180 -2.95 -4.77 -15.85
N ALA A 181 -2.98 -5.99 -15.32
CA ALA A 181 -3.94 -7.02 -15.72
C ALA A 181 -5.27 -6.95 -14.95
N GLN A 182 -5.27 -6.27 -13.80
CA GLN A 182 -6.41 -6.20 -12.88
C GLN A 182 -7.18 -4.87 -12.93
N ARG A 183 -6.79 -3.94 -13.82
CA ARG A 183 -7.42 -2.61 -13.96
C ARG A 183 -8.95 -2.69 -14.04
N GLY A 184 -9.62 -1.88 -13.21
CA GLY A 184 -11.08 -1.81 -13.10
C GLY A 184 -11.76 -3.03 -12.45
N ARG A 185 -10.97 -4.00 -11.95
CA ARG A 185 -11.44 -5.23 -11.28
C ARG A 185 -10.62 -5.62 -10.04
N PHE A 186 -9.92 -4.69 -9.41
CA PHE A 186 -9.09 -4.92 -8.22
C PHE A 186 -9.88 -5.56 -7.08
N LEU A 187 -11.08 -5.05 -6.77
CA LEU A 187 -11.93 -5.64 -5.72
C LEU A 187 -12.39 -7.06 -6.06
N GLU A 188 -12.74 -7.31 -7.32
CA GLU A 188 -13.10 -8.66 -7.81
C GLU A 188 -11.93 -9.65 -7.67
N HIS A 189 -10.72 -9.22 -8.03
CA HIS A 189 -9.51 -10.04 -7.89
C HIS A 189 -9.17 -10.28 -6.42
N ALA A 190 -9.27 -9.27 -5.55
CA ALA A 190 -9.05 -9.43 -4.11
C ALA A 190 -10.04 -10.41 -3.48
N LEU A 191 -11.33 -10.32 -3.83
CA LEU A 191 -12.37 -11.26 -3.37
C LEU A 191 -12.14 -12.68 -3.90
N THR A 192 -11.67 -12.82 -5.14
CA THR A 192 -11.30 -14.12 -5.73
C THR A 192 -10.16 -14.76 -4.95
N THR A 193 -9.11 -13.99 -4.64
CA THR A 193 -7.99 -14.46 -3.82
C THR A 193 -8.44 -14.83 -2.40
N ALA A 194 -9.32 -14.03 -1.78
CA ALA A 194 -9.89 -14.38 -0.48
C ALA A 194 -10.66 -15.72 -0.52
N ALA A 195 -11.46 -15.95 -1.57
CA ALA A 195 -12.15 -17.23 -1.76
C ALA A 195 -11.17 -18.41 -1.95
N GLN A 196 -10.06 -18.19 -2.65
CA GLN A 196 -8.98 -19.19 -2.82
C GLN A 196 -8.24 -19.48 -1.49
N ILE A 197 -8.15 -18.51 -0.59
CA ILE A 197 -7.59 -18.76 0.75
C ILE A 197 -8.57 -19.63 1.56
N TYR A 198 -9.86 -19.27 1.56
CA TYR A 198 -10.89 -20.03 2.29
C TYR A 198 -11.04 -21.48 1.84
N ASN A 199 -10.95 -21.74 0.53
CA ASN A 199 -11.12 -23.08 -0.02
C ASN A 199 -9.81 -23.90 -0.01
N GLY A 200 -8.69 -23.32 0.46
CA GLY A 200 -7.38 -23.96 0.49
C GLY A 200 -6.73 -24.16 -0.89
N THR A 201 -7.10 -23.37 -1.91
CA THR A 201 -6.52 -23.46 -3.26
C THR A 201 -5.56 -22.31 -3.57
N SER A 202 -5.35 -21.37 -2.65
CA SER A 202 -4.40 -20.27 -2.84
C SER A 202 -2.96 -20.76 -2.81
N THR A 203 -2.20 -20.40 -3.85
CA THR A 203 -0.76 -20.71 -3.97
C THR A 203 0.08 -20.07 -2.88
N TRP A 204 -0.44 -19.06 -2.17
CA TRP A 204 0.24 -18.41 -1.05
C TRP A 204 0.54 -19.39 0.09
N THR A 205 -0.31 -20.41 0.27
CA THR A 205 -0.11 -21.44 1.30
C THR A 205 1.07 -22.38 0.99
N GLU A 206 1.44 -22.47 -0.28
CA GLU A 206 2.54 -23.30 -0.78
C GLU A 206 3.87 -22.54 -0.82
N ASP A 207 3.83 -21.19 -0.79
CA ASP A 207 5.01 -20.32 -0.86
C ASP A 207 6.01 -20.61 0.27
N PRO A 208 7.22 -21.10 -0.05
CA PRO A 208 8.19 -21.48 0.97
C PRO A 208 8.77 -20.26 1.71
N TYR A 209 8.96 -19.13 1.03
CA TYR A 209 9.56 -17.96 1.64
C TYR A 209 8.60 -17.27 2.61
N LEU A 210 7.31 -17.17 2.25
CA LEU A 210 6.25 -16.72 3.17
C LEU A 210 6.17 -17.63 4.40
N ARG A 211 6.25 -18.95 4.21
CA ARG A 211 6.25 -19.92 5.32
C ARG A 211 7.42 -19.68 6.27
N ASP A 212 8.62 -19.52 5.73
CA ASP A 212 9.83 -19.32 6.53
C ASP A 212 9.79 -17.97 7.28
N VAL A 213 9.30 -16.91 6.63
CA VAL A 213 9.08 -15.60 7.26
C VAL A 213 8.09 -15.67 8.41
N LEU A 214 6.97 -16.39 8.24
CA LEU A 214 5.91 -16.46 9.26
C LEU A 214 6.16 -17.52 10.33
N ALA A 215 7.13 -18.41 10.16
CA ALA A 215 7.44 -19.50 11.10
C ALA A 215 7.61 -19.07 12.56
N PRO A 216 8.21 -17.90 12.88
CA PRO A 216 8.29 -17.42 14.27
C PRO A 216 6.95 -17.00 14.89
N ILE A 217 5.93 -16.70 14.06
CA ILE A 217 4.59 -16.26 14.50
C ILE A 217 3.60 -17.44 14.49
N THR A 218 3.64 -18.28 13.46
CA THR A 218 2.66 -19.36 13.26
C THR A 218 3.29 -20.58 12.62
N GLY A 219 2.87 -21.77 13.08
CA GLY A 219 3.17 -23.04 12.43
C GLY A 219 2.15 -23.46 11.38
N ASP A 220 1.08 -22.68 11.20
CA ASP A 220 -0.04 -22.96 10.29
C ASP A 220 -0.42 -21.69 9.51
N VAL A 221 0.28 -21.48 8.39
CA VAL A 221 0.04 -20.34 7.48
C VAL A 221 -1.37 -20.34 6.90
N PRO A 222 -1.93 -21.47 6.40
CA PRO A 222 -3.33 -21.50 5.95
C PRO A 222 -4.33 -20.97 6.99
N SER A 223 -4.26 -21.45 8.23
CA SER A 223 -5.15 -20.97 9.29
C SER A 223 -4.92 -19.50 9.63
N TYR A 224 -3.66 -19.04 9.61
CA TYR A 224 -3.30 -17.63 9.83
C TYR A 224 -3.93 -16.70 8.78
N LEU A 225 -3.87 -17.09 7.49
CA LEU A 225 -4.48 -16.32 6.40
C LEU A 225 -6.02 -16.27 6.55
N VAL A 226 -6.64 -17.41 6.85
CA VAL A 226 -8.10 -17.49 7.10
C VAL A 226 -8.50 -16.64 8.31
N GLN A 227 -7.68 -16.60 9.37
CA GLN A 227 -7.93 -15.75 10.54
C GLN A 227 -7.92 -14.26 10.16
N GLY A 228 -6.95 -13.81 9.36
CA GLY A 228 -6.91 -12.42 8.90
C GLY A 228 -8.11 -12.05 8.02
N LEU A 229 -8.62 -12.99 7.21
CA LEU A 229 -9.85 -12.78 6.44
C LEU A 229 -11.10 -12.70 7.33
N ASN A 230 -11.23 -13.62 8.29
CA ASN A 230 -12.37 -13.72 9.20
C ASN A 230 -12.46 -12.57 10.20
N ASP A 231 -11.35 -11.88 10.47
CA ASP A 231 -11.35 -10.66 11.27
C ASP A 231 -11.74 -9.44 10.41
N GLY A 232 -12.92 -9.49 9.79
CA GLY A 232 -13.57 -8.39 9.09
C GLY A 232 -13.02 -8.04 7.70
N THR A 233 -11.84 -8.52 7.30
CA THR A 233 -11.26 -8.20 5.97
C THR A 233 -12.18 -8.62 4.82
N ALA A 234 -12.72 -9.84 4.85
CA ALA A 234 -13.61 -10.34 3.79
C ALA A 234 -14.92 -9.53 3.70
N ASP A 235 -15.49 -9.16 4.84
CA ASP A 235 -16.72 -8.36 4.93
C ASP A 235 -16.50 -6.94 4.38
N ILE A 236 -15.36 -6.31 4.72
CA ILE A 236 -15.01 -4.97 4.27
C ILE A 236 -14.74 -4.94 2.76
N LEU A 237 -14.06 -5.95 2.20
CA LEU A 237 -13.89 -6.07 0.75
C LEU A 237 -15.24 -6.24 0.04
N THR A 238 -16.15 -7.02 0.61
CA THR A 238 -17.51 -7.21 0.09
C THR A 238 -18.30 -5.90 0.12
N ALA A 239 -18.20 -5.14 1.22
CA ALA A 239 -18.81 -3.83 1.34
C ALA A 239 -18.27 -2.83 0.31
N ALA A 240 -16.96 -2.82 0.07
CA ALA A 240 -16.33 -1.99 -0.94
C ALA A 240 -16.77 -2.36 -2.36
N ALA A 241 -16.89 -3.66 -2.68
CA ALA A 241 -17.43 -4.11 -3.97
C ALA A 241 -18.90 -3.68 -4.15
N GLY A 242 -19.72 -3.82 -3.11
CA GLY A 242 -21.10 -3.33 -3.14
C GLY A 242 -21.18 -1.81 -3.30
N ARG A 243 -20.23 -1.06 -2.72
CA ARG A 243 -20.12 0.39 -2.91
C ARG A 243 -19.70 0.75 -4.33
N LEU A 244 -18.74 0.03 -4.91
CA LEU A 244 -18.34 0.21 -6.31
C LEU A 244 -19.54 0.08 -7.26
N ASP A 245 -20.36 -0.95 -7.08
CA ASP A 245 -21.55 -1.18 -7.89
C ASP A 245 -22.57 -0.05 -7.78
N GLN A 246 -22.70 0.58 -6.60
CA GLN A 246 -23.57 1.74 -6.41
C GLN A 246 -23.02 3.01 -7.06
N LEU A 247 -21.69 3.16 -7.14
CA LEU A 247 -21.03 4.35 -7.69
C LEU A 247 -20.93 4.34 -9.21
N ARG A 248 -20.74 3.17 -9.84
CA ARG A 248 -20.63 3.02 -11.30
C ARG A 248 -21.71 3.75 -12.13
N PRO A 249 -23.00 3.74 -11.77
CA PRO A 249 -24.02 4.47 -12.54
C PRO A 249 -24.09 5.97 -12.26
N LEU A 250 -23.36 6.48 -11.24
CA LEU A 250 -23.42 7.87 -10.82
C LEU A 250 -22.35 8.72 -11.51
N PRO A 251 -22.58 10.03 -11.70
CA PRO A 251 -21.50 10.94 -12.06
C PRO A 251 -20.54 11.14 -10.86
N PRO A 252 -19.23 11.38 -11.09
CA PRO A 252 -18.24 11.62 -10.02
C PRO A 252 -18.63 12.70 -8.97
N ALA A 253 -19.36 13.72 -9.42
CA ALA A 253 -19.87 14.79 -8.56
C ALA A 253 -20.84 14.30 -7.45
N GLU A 254 -21.38 13.09 -7.60
CA GLU A 254 -22.35 12.47 -6.68
C GLU A 254 -21.76 11.30 -5.88
N PHE A 255 -20.46 10.99 -6.00
CA PHE A 255 -19.86 9.83 -5.30
C PHE A 255 -19.91 9.93 -3.78
N GLY A 256 -19.86 11.14 -3.22
CA GLY A 256 -19.86 11.35 -1.77
C GLY A 256 -18.57 10.87 -1.10
N ASP A 257 -18.65 10.54 0.18
CA ASP A 257 -17.52 10.03 0.97
C ASP A 257 -17.13 8.61 0.52
N PRO A 258 -15.88 8.34 0.12
CA PRO A 258 -15.43 6.99 -0.18
C PRO A 258 -15.54 6.06 1.04
N CYS A 259 -15.45 6.57 2.27
CA CYS A 259 -15.52 5.77 3.51
C CYS A 259 -16.92 5.20 3.80
N ALA A 260 -17.96 5.72 3.14
CA ALA A 260 -19.35 5.42 3.44
C ALA A 260 -19.67 3.92 3.31
N GLY A 261 -19.91 3.27 4.45
CA GLY A 261 -20.32 1.86 4.53
C GLY A 261 -19.18 0.84 4.46
N ILE A 262 -17.92 1.27 4.48
CA ILE A 262 -16.73 0.39 4.38
C ILE A 262 -15.88 0.46 5.65
N GLY A 263 -15.53 1.66 6.07
CA GLY A 263 -14.58 1.94 7.14
C GLY A 263 -13.82 3.22 6.85
N GLU A 264 -12.99 3.67 7.78
CA GLU A 264 -12.30 4.97 7.71
C GLU A 264 -10.80 4.84 7.41
N GLY A 265 -10.30 3.67 7.00
CA GLY A 265 -8.91 3.52 6.58
C GLY A 265 -7.86 3.50 7.71
N TRP A 266 -8.23 3.74 8.97
CA TRP A 266 -7.29 3.65 10.11
C TRP A 266 -6.73 2.23 10.36
N GLU A 267 -7.40 1.21 9.82
CA GLU A 267 -6.98 -0.18 9.88
C GLU A 267 -6.81 -0.77 8.47
N SER A 268 -5.90 -1.74 8.37
CA SER A 268 -5.38 -2.25 7.11
C SER A 268 -6.46 -2.75 6.16
N ALA A 269 -7.55 -3.38 6.66
CA ALA A 269 -8.58 -3.93 5.78
C ALA A 269 -9.35 -2.84 5.04
N SER A 270 -9.85 -1.82 5.75
CA SER A 270 -10.56 -0.70 5.15
C SER A 270 -9.64 0.20 4.33
N ALA A 271 -8.39 0.42 4.76
CA ALA A 271 -7.42 1.18 3.96
C ALA A 271 -7.22 0.55 2.57
N VAL A 272 -7.00 -0.78 2.54
CA VAL A 272 -6.84 -1.53 1.29
C VAL A 272 -8.15 -1.52 0.49
N ALA A 273 -9.29 -1.84 1.11
CA ALA A 273 -10.56 -1.90 0.39
C ALA A 273 -10.96 -0.56 -0.25
N LEU A 274 -10.73 0.56 0.44
CA LEU A 274 -10.94 1.91 -0.07
C LEU A 274 -10.00 2.23 -1.23
N ALA A 275 -8.72 1.87 -1.13
CA ALA A 275 -7.77 2.09 -2.21
C ALA A 275 -8.08 1.26 -3.46
N LEU A 276 -8.50 0.00 -3.30
CA LEU A 276 -8.95 -0.84 -4.41
C LEU A 276 -10.21 -0.25 -5.07
N LEU A 277 -11.17 0.23 -4.28
CA LEU A 277 -12.37 0.93 -4.76
C LEU A 277 -12.01 2.16 -5.61
N VAL A 278 -11.12 3.02 -5.10
CA VAL A 278 -10.65 4.22 -5.80
C VAL A 278 -9.95 3.84 -7.10
N ALA A 279 -9.04 2.86 -7.06
CA ALA A 279 -8.32 2.40 -8.24
C ALA A 279 -9.24 1.75 -9.30
N ASP A 280 -10.31 1.07 -8.88
CA ASP A 280 -11.31 0.51 -9.79
C ASP A 280 -12.11 1.58 -10.54
N LEU A 281 -12.34 2.74 -9.92
CA LEU A 281 -12.99 3.87 -10.57
C LEU A 281 -12.03 4.71 -11.44
N ALA A 282 -10.72 4.62 -11.16
CA ALA A 282 -9.67 5.39 -11.84
C ALA A 282 -9.01 4.64 -13.03
N THR A 283 -9.25 3.34 -13.15
CA THR A 283 -8.62 2.49 -14.16
C THR A 283 -9.67 1.68 -14.92
N THR A 284 -9.37 1.26 -16.15
CA THR A 284 -10.24 0.40 -16.94
C THR A 284 -9.50 -0.81 -17.46
N SER A 285 -10.25 -1.90 -17.64
CA SER A 285 -9.71 -3.08 -18.32
C SER A 285 -9.65 -2.82 -19.82
N ASP A 286 -8.65 -3.38 -20.50
CA ASP A 286 -8.48 -3.22 -21.97
C ASP A 286 -9.69 -3.73 -22.79
N ASN A 287 -10.55 -4.56 -22.18
CA ASN A 287 -11.75 -5.12 -22.80
C ASN A 287 -13.02 -4.30 -22.53
N ASP A 288 -12.93 -3.26 -21.71
CA ASP A 288 -14.04 -2.35 -21.45
C ASP A 288 -13.90 -1.10 -22.34
N PRO A 289 -14.82 -0.87 -23.30
CA PRO A 289 -14.78 0.30 -24.16
C PRO A 289 -15.16 1.60 -23.42
N ALA A 290 -15.66 1.52 -22.18
CA ALA A 290 -15.92 2.69 -21.37
C ALA A 290 -14.61 3.31 -20.84
N ALA A 291 -14.58 4.63 -20.74
CA ALA A 291 -13.51 5.33 -20.03
C ALA A 291 -13.65 5.12 -18.51
N ALA A 292 -12.54 5.24 -17.78
CA ALA A 292 -12.56 5.25 -16.32
C ALA A 292 -13.50 6.37 -15.84
N ALA A 293 -14.18 6.14 -14.72
CA ALA A 293 -15.07 7.15 -14.15
C ALA A 293 -14.28 8.36 -13.64
N LEU A 294 -13.02 8.16 -13.23
CA LEU A 294 -12.10 9.17 -12.74
C LEU A 294 -10.80 9.13 -13.53
N THR A 295 -10.16 10.29 -13.71
CA THR A 295 -8.73 10.32 -14.03
C THR A 295 -7.92 9.97 -12.78
N GLY A 296 -6.63 9.64 -12.92
CA GLY A 296 -5.75 9.44 -11.77
C GLY A 296 -5.78 10.62 -10.77
N PRO A 297 -5.63 11.88 -11.23
CA PRO A 297 -5.71 13.05 -10.34
C PRO A 297 -7.09 13.24 -9.69
N ASP A 298 -8.18 13.01 -10.41
CA ASP A 298 -9.54 13.08 -9.81
C ASP A 298 -9.74 12.00 -8.75
N ALA A 299 -9.16 10.82 -8.95
CA ALA A 299 -9.18 9.73 -8.00
C ALA A 299 -8.41 10.05 -6.72
N LEU A 300 -7.23 10.68 -6.82
CA LEU A 300 -6.49 11.18 -5.66
C LEU A 300 -7.26 12.27 -4.91
N ALA A 301 -7.87 13.21 -5.66
CA ALA A 301 -8.69 14.26 -5.07
C ALA A 301 -9.88 13.67 -4.30
N TRP A 302 -10.55 12.66 -4.87
CA TRP A 302 -11.66 11.97 -4.22
C TRP A 302 -11.22 11.15 -3.00
N ALA A 303 -10.12 10.40 -3.10
CA ALA A 303 -9.53 9.65 -1.98
C ALA A 303 -9.13 10.56 -0.81
N ALA A 304 -8.54 11.71 -1.10
CA ALA A 304 -8.22 12.73 -0.10
C ALA A 304 -9.48 13.38 0.51
N THR A 305 -10.61 13.34 -0.18
CA THR A 305 -11.91 13.85 0.29
C THR A 305 -12.68 12.77 1.05
N SER A 306 -12.09 12.27 2.14
CA SER A 306 -12.65 11.16 2.93
C SER A 306 -12.86 11.56 4.39
N ASN A 307 -13.77 10.88 5.11
CA ASN A 307 -13.91 11.09 6.56
C ASN A 307 -12.78 10.44 7.38
N GLY A 308 -11.96 9.62 6.74
CA GLY A 308 -11.02 8.74 7.40
C GLY A 308 -9.57 9.22 7.36
N ASP A 309 -8.68 8.23 7.36
CA ASP A 309 -7.24 8.31 7.21
C ASP A 309 -6.88 8.73 5.77
N SER A 310 -7.13 10.00 5.45
CA SER A 310 -7.18 10.51 4.08
C SER A 310 -5.84 10.45 3.35
N ASP A 311 -4.73 10.67 4.04
CA ASP A 311 -3.38 10.47 3.51
C ASP A 311 -3.12 9.00 3.22
N SER A 312 -3.38 8.08 4.16
CA SER A 312 -3.20 6.63 3.91
C SER A 312 -4.05 6.12 2.75
N ILE A 313 -5.33 6.49 2.70
CA ILE A 313 -6.24 6.05 1.63
C ILE A 313 -5.73 6.57 0.27
N ALA A 314 -5.38 7.86 0.18
CA ALA A 314 -4.92 8.47 -1.06
C ALA A 314 -3.52 7.96 -1.47
N CYS A 315 -2.62 7.75 -0.51
CA CYS A 315 -1.30 7.17 -0.70
C CYS A 315 -1.39 5.79 -1.34
N ILE A 316 -2.15 4.88 -0.74
CA ILE A 316 -2.30 3.52 -1.24
C ILE A 316 -2.99 3.52 -2.63
N ALA A 317 -4.06 4.31 -2.79
CA ALA A 317 -4.76 4.43 -4.07
C ALA A 317 -3.84 4.95 -5.18
N GLY A 318 -3.04 5.98 -4.88
CA GLY A 318 -2.06 6.54 -5.81
C GLY A 318 -0.95 5.56 -6.18
N GLY A 319 -0.44 4.80 -5.21
CA GLY A 319 0.51 3.73 -5.46
C GLY A 319 -0.05 2.66 -6.40
N LEU A 320 -1.27 2.21 -6.14
CA LEU A 320 -1.94 1.19 -6.93
C LEU A 320 -2.26 1.68 -8.35
N ILE A 321 -2.86 2.86 -8.50
CA ILE A 321 -3.14 3.48 -9.81
C ILE A 321 -1.83 3.62 -10.58
N GLY A 322 -0.80 4.23 -9.98
CA GLY A 322 0.51 4.39 -10.63
C GLY A 322 1.12 3.06 -11.09
N SER A 323 1.05 2.01 -10.25
CA SER A 323 1.55 0.68 -10.59
C SER A 323 0.82 0.00 -11.75
N ALA A 324 -0.44 0.40 -11.99
CA ALA A 324 -1.25 -0.12 -13.07
C ALA A 324 -0.80 0.41 -14.44
N HIS A 325 -0.09 1.53 -14.50
CA HIS A 325 0.30 2.23 -15.72
C HIS A 325 1.75 1.94 -16.14
N PRO A 326 1.99 1.23 -17.27
CA PRO A 326 3.34 0.89 -17.74
C PRO A 326 4.09 2.03 -18.41
N GLU A 327 3.40 3.08 -18.85
CA GLU A 327 3.99 4.25 -19.48
C GLU A 327 4.81 5.07 -18.49
N ASN A 328 6.04 5.44 -18.86
CA ASN A 328 6.88 6.28 -18.02
C ASN A 328 6.25 7.69 -17.88
N GLY A 329 6.13 8.18 -16.65
CA GLY A 329 5.61 9.51 -16.37
C GLY A 329 4.09 9.63 -16.50
N TYR A 330 3.35 8.56 -16.20
CA TYR A 330 1.88 8.53 -16.24
C TYR A 330 1.25 9.78 -15.60
N TRP A 331 1.65 10.12 -14.38
CA TRP A 331 1.07 11.23 -13.63
C TRP A 331 1.25 12.58 -14.32
N ALA A 332 2.43 12.84 -14.88
CA ALA A 332 2.67 14.06 -15.65
C ALA A 332 1.81 14.08 -16.94
N GLY A 333 1.67 12.93 -17.60
CA GLY A 333 0.77 12.75 -18.75
C GLY A 333 -0.71 12.96 -18.40
N ALA A 334 -1.11 12.62 -17.17
CA ALA A 334 -2.43 12.86 -16.63
C ALA A 334 -2.63 14.29 -16.09
N GLY A 335 -1.62 15.17 -16.20
CA GLY A 335 -1.70 16.56 -15.77
C GLY A 335 -1.36 16.82 -14.30
N LEU A 336 -0.78 15.85 -13.60
CA LEU A 336 -0.35 15.97 -12.22
C LEU A 336 1.18 16.05 -12.10
N THR A 337 1.67 17.19 -11.61
CA THR A 337 3.10 17.44 -11.37
C THR A 337 3.31 17.92 -9.93
N PRO A 338 3.41 16.99 -8.95
CA PRO A 338 3.61 17.33 -7.55
C PRO A 338 4.91 18.09 -7.33
N THR A 339 4.91 19.03 -6.38
CA THR A 339 6.12 19.77 -5.97
C THR A 339 6.45 19.44 -4.52
N PHE A 340 7.17 18.33 -4.33
CA PHE A 340 7.61 17.86 -3.02
C PHE A 340 8.71 18.74 -2.41
N GLU A 341 8.93 18.60 -1.12
CA GLU A 341 10.11 19.15 -0.45
C GLU A 341 11.40 18.64 -1.10
N PRO A 342 12.46 19.46 -1.24
CA PRO A 342 13.67 19.08 -1.97
C PRO A 342 14.27 17.74 -1.54
N ARG A 343 14.36 17.50 -0.22
CA ARG A 343 14.84 16.24 0.35
C ARG A 343 14.04 15.04 -0.18
N TYR A 344 12.71 15.08 -0.05
CA TYR A 344 11.86 13.97 -0.47
C TYR A 344 11.72 13.85 -1.99
N ALA A 345 11.81 14.95 -2.73
CA ALA A 345 11.92 14.89 -4.19
C ALA A 345 13.18 14.09 -4.60
N GLU A 346 14.33 14.37 -3.98
CA GLU A 346 15.58 13.63 -4.24
C GLU A 346 15.48 12.15 -3.83
N GLU A 347 14.95 11.86 -2.63
CA GLU A 347 14.80 10.49 -2.14
C GLU A 347 13.82 9.65 -2.99
N ILE A 348 12.68 10.22 -3.40
CA ILE A 348 11.71 9.56 -4.29
C ILE A 348 12.33 9.32 -5.66
N MET A 349 13.03 10.31 -6.25
CA MET A 349 13.71 10.13 -7.53
C MET A 349 14.80 9.05 -7.45
N ALA A 350 15.56 9.02 -6.36
CA ALA A 350 16.58 8.00 -6.14
C ALA A 350 15.94 6.60 -6.06
N ALA A 351 14.86 6.45 -5.29
CA ALA A 351 14.13 5.19 -5.19
C ALA A 351 13.52 4.75 -6.53
N ALA A 352 12.94 5.68 -7.28
CA ALA A 352 12.33 5.42 -8.59
C ALA A 352 13.33 5.02 -9.68
N SER A 353 14.63 5.23 -9.46
CA SER A 353 15.69 4.91 -10.43
C SER A 353 16.14 3.45 -10.42
N ARG A 354 15.72 2.67 -9.41
CA ARG A 354 16.11 1.26 -9.27
C ARG A 354 14.99 0.42 -8.65
N LEU A 355 14.85 -0.81 -9.11
CA LEU A 355 13.97 -1.78 -8.44
C LEU A 355 14.63 -2.31 -7.17
N PRO A 356 13.83 -2.75 -6.17
CA PRO A 356 14.33 -3.57 -5.08
C PRO A 356 14.92 -4.87 -5.65
N VAL A 357 16.23 -5.02 -5.53
CA VAL A 357 16.98 -6.21 -5.93
C VAL A 357 17.72 -6.71 -4.71
N GLY A 358 17.81 -8.02 -4.57
CA GLY A 358 18.56 -8.69 -3.53
C GLY A 358 19.03 -10.04 -4.02
#